data_AF-A0A519ZE58-F1
#
_entry.id   AF-A0A519ZE58-F1
#
_cell.length_a   1.000
_cell.length_b   1.000
_cell.length_c   1.000
_cell.angle_alpha   90.00
_cell.angle_beta   90.00
_cell.angle_gamma   90.00
#
_symmetry.space_group_name_H-M   'P 1'
#
loop_
_entity.id
_entity.type
_entity.pdbx_description
1 polymer ?
#
loop_
_entity_poly.entity_id
_entity_poly.type
_entity_poly.pdbx_seq_one_letter_code
_entity_poly.pdbx_strand_id
1 'polypeptide(L)'
;LGSLVWGDGNFDFRSAYVKEIPNQNRVNRGDTVITSGAGFFPKGILVGKVANASVATGDNYMSLLVSLFNDFSTLQYVYVITDKLASEQTILENRSLNEQ
;
A
#
# COMPACT_ATOMS: atom_id res chain seq x y z
N LEU A 1 5.52 -5.49 5.66
CA LEU A 1 4.30 -4.91 5.07
C LEU A 1 4.29 -3.44 5.43
N GLY A 2 3.71 -2.59 4.58
CA GLY A 2 3.59 -1.16 4.83
C GLY A 2 2.31 -0.62 4.20
N SER A 3 1.95 0.60 4.56
CA SER A 3 0.73 1.27 4.07
C SER A 3 1.09 2.34 3.05
N LEU A 4 0.46 2.31 1.88
CA LEU A 4 0.66 3.34 0.86
C LEU A 4 -0.20 4.56 1.17
N VAL A 5 0.44 5.73 1.25
CA VAL A 5 -0.18 7.01 1.55
C VAL A 5 0.22 8.02 0.48
N TRP A 6 -0.78 8.65 -0.13
CA TRP A 6 -0.60 9.74 -1.09
C TRP A 6 -1.28 11.00 -0.56
N GLY A 7 -0.73 12.19 -0.87
CA GLY A 7 -1.29 13.48 -0.44
C GLY A 7 -0.90 13.95 0.97
N ASP A 8 -0.11 13.16 1.71
CA ASP A 8 0.35 13.53 3.05
C ASP A 8 1.68 14.31 2.98
N GLY A 9 1.58 15.64 2.87
CA GLY A 9 2.73 16.54 2.73
C GLY A 9 3.46 16.45 1.39
N ASN A 10 3.02 15.56 0.49
CA ASN A 10 3.49 15.42 -0.88
C ASN A 10 2.31 15.55 -1.85
N PHE A 11 2.35 16.59 -2.67
CA PHE A 11 1.34 16.90 -3.68
C PHE A 11 1.77 16.51 -5.11
N ASP A 12 2.92 15.85 -5.26
CA ASP A 12 3.34 15.29 -6.53
C ASP A 12 2.49 14.05 -6.85
N PHE A 13 1.71 14.13 -7.93
CA PHE A 13 0.87 13.05 -8.43
C PHE A 13 1.67 11.86 -8.98
N ARG A 14 2.99 12.00 -9.15
CA ARG A 14 3.90 10.93 -9.59
C ARG A 14 4.54 10.17 -8.44
N SER A 15 4.32 10.61 -7.20
CA SER A 15 5.06 10.11 -6.05
C SER A 15 4.14 9.84 -4.86
N ALA A 16 4.33 8.72 -4.17
CA ALA A 16 3.62 8.39 -2.94
C ALA A 16 4.58 7.89 -1.86
N TYR A 17 4.12 7.85 -0.61
CA TYR A 17 4.86 7.24 0.48
C TYR A 17 4.37 5.83 0.77
N VAL A 18 5.27 4.93 1.14
CA VAL A 18 4.92 3.67 1.81
C VAL A 18 5.46 3.76 3.23
N LYS A 19 4.56 3.80 4.20
CA LYS A 19 4.85 4.00 5.62
C LYS A 19 4.79 2.69 6.40
N GLU A 20 5.22 2.76 7.66
CA GLU A 20 5.11 1.67 8.64
C GLU A 20 5.91 0.42 8.23
N ILE A 21 6.98 0.60 7.45
CA ILE A 21 7.85 -0.50 7.09
C ILE A 21 8.82 -0.74 8.23
N PRO A 22 8.91 -1.97 8.77
CA PRO A 22 9.89 -2.27 9.82
C PRO A 22 11.32 -2.00 9.35
N ASN A 23 12.11 -1.33 10.18
CA ASN A 23 13.48 -0.89 9.85
C ASN A 23 14.46 -2.04 9.54
N GLN A 24 14.13 -3.26 9.99
CA GLN A 24 14.89 -4.48 9.69
C GLN A 24 14.82 -4.92 8.21
N ASN A 25 13.86 -4.41 7.44
CA ASN A 25 13.73 -4.78 6.03
C ASN A 25 14.78 -4.04 5.19
N ARG A 26 15.49 -4.80 4.35
CA ARG A 26 16.42 -4.23 3.37
C ARG A 26 15.61 -3.79 2.15
N VAL A 27 15.57 -2.49 1.89
CA VAL A 27 14.93 -1.92 0.71
C VAL A 27 15.91 -1.03 -0.02
N ASN A 28 16.02 -1.22 -1.34
CA ASN A 28 16.94 -0.49 -2.19
C ASN A 28 16.18 0.42 -3.15
N ARG A 29 16.86 1.48 -3.59
CA ARG A 29 16.36 2.33 -4.67
C ARG A 29 16.21 1.50 -5.95
N GLY A 30 15.06 1.64 -6.61
CA GLY A 30 14.71 0.88 -7.82
C GLY A 30 13.91 -0.39 -7.57
N ASP A 31 13.76 -0.83 -6.32
CA ASP A 31 12.91 -1.97 -5.97
C ASP A 31 11.46 -1.71 -6.38
N THR A 32 10.77 -2.76 -6.84
CA THR A 32 9.38 -2.66 -7.31
C THR A 32 8.42 -2.89 -6.16
N VAL A 33 7.45 -1.98 -6.03
CA VAL A 33 6.39 -2.04 -5.03
C VAL A 33 5.16 -2.67 -5.67
N ILE A 34 4.63 -3.70 -5.01
CA ILE A 34 3.44 -4.44 -5.43
C ILE A 34 2.43 -4.53 -4.29
N THR A 35 1.13 -4.65 -4.63
CA THR A 35 0.09 -4.90 -3.63
C THR A 35 0.27 -6.28 -3.00
N SER A 36 0.19 -6.34 -1.67
CA SER A 36 0.41 -7.57 -0.90
C SER A 36 -0.77 -8.53 -0.90
N GLY A 37 -1.98 -8.04 -1.20
CA GLY A 37 -3.22 -8.77 -0.92
C GLY A 37 -3.84 -8.44 0.43
N ALA A 38 -3.27 -7.48 1.18
CA ALA A 38 -3.80 -7.08 2.48
C ALA A 38 -5.02 -6.15 2.31
N GLY A 39 -6.03 -6.36 3.15
CA GLY A 39 -7.32 -5.67 3.06
C GLY A 39 -8.09 -6.10 1.81
N PHE A 40 -8.69 -5.15 1.10
CA PHE A 40 -9.57 -5.40 -0.05
C PHE A 40 -8.85 -5.40 -1.40
N PHE A 41 -7.53 -5.19 -1.43
CA PHE A 41 -6.76 -5.11 -2.67
C PHE A 41 -6.24 -6.49 -3.05
N PRO A 42 -6.35 -6.91 -4.33
CA PRO A 42 -5.77 -8.17 -4.77
C PRO A 42 -4.25 -8.07 -4.77
N LYS A 43 -3.59 -9.21 -4.58
CA LYS A 43 -2.13 -9.31 -4.59
C LYS A 43 -1.58 -9.17 -6.02
N GLY A 44 -0.42 -8.51 -6.14
CA GLY A 44 0.39 -8.51 -7.36
C GLY A 44 0.14 -7.37 -8.34
N ILE A 45 -0.62 -6.34 -7.97
CA ILE A 45 -0.76 -5.13 -8.78
C ILE A 45 0.51 -4.29 -8.62
N LEU A 46 1.07 -3.86 -9.74
CA LEU A 46 2.22 -2.96 -9.80
C LEU A 46 1.82 -1.55 -9.35
N VAL A 47 2.58 -1.00 -8.40
CA VAL A 47 2.32 0.34 -7.86
C VAL A 47 3.38 1.34 -8.38
N GLY A 48 4.65 0.99 -8.23
CA GLY A 48 5.75 1.90 -8.55
C GLY A 48 7.12 1.34 -8.19
N LYS A 49 8.13 2.21 -8.21
CA LYS A 49 9.50 1.91 -7.80
C LYS A 49 9.96 2.79 -6.66
N VAL A 50 10.79 2.24 -5.77
CA VAL A 50 11.40 3.00 -4.68
C VAL A 50 12.31 4.08 -5.26
N ALA A 51 11.92 5.34 -5.08
CA ALA A 51 12.66 6.52 -5.53
C ALA A 51 13.71 6.92 -4.50
N ASN A 52 13.35 6.89 -3.22
CA ASN A 52 14.26 7.10 -2.10
C ASN A 52 13.96 6.11 -0.97
N ALA A 53 15.00 5.41 -0.53
CA ALA A 53 14.91 4.49 0.58
C ALA A 53 15.16 5.25 1.88
N SER A 54 14.23 5.15 2.83
CA SER A 54 14.34 5.59 4.22
C SER A 54 14.24 7.10 4.51
N VAL A 55 13.04 7.52 4.89
CA VAL A 55 12.84 8.59 5.86
C VAL A 55 12.50 7.91 7.18
N ALA A 56 13.38 8.01 8.18
CA ALA A 56 13.10 7.46 9.51
C ALA A 56 11.93 8.26 10.12
N THR A 57 10.79 7.61 10.29
CA THR A 57 9.59 8.20 10.90
C THR A 57 9.42 7.80 12.37
N GLY A 58 10.35 7.01 12.91
CA GLY A 58 10.46 6.61 14.31
C GLY A 58 11.58 5.57 14.50
N ASP A 59 11.74 5.06 15.73
CA ASP A 59 12.84 4.15 16.07
C ASP A 59 12.74 2.78 15.37
N ASN A 60 11.52 2.29 15.14
CA ASN A 60 11.28 0.94 14.60
C ASN A 60 10.73 0.91 13.16
N TYR A 61 10.31 2.06 12.62
CA TYR A 61 9.64 2.16 11.32
C TYR A 61 10.28 3.21 10.41
N MET A 62 10.34 2.87 9.13
CA MET A 62 10.75 3.78 8.06
C MET A 62 9.61 4.01 7.08
N SER A 63 9.70 5.15 6.40
CA SER A 63 8.89 5.49 5.25
C SER A 63 9.75 5.50 3.98
N LEU A 64 9.19 5.06 2.87
CA LEU A 64 9.83 5.07 1.56
C LEU A 64 9.12 6.03 0.64
N LEU A 65 9.87 6.77 -0.18
CA LEU A 65 9.29 7.51 -1.30
C LEU A 65 9.28 6.59 -2.53
N VAL A 66 8.12 6.47 -3.15
CA VAL A 66 7.86 5.60 -4.31
C VAL A 66 7.41 6.45 -5.48
N SER A 67 8.09 6.31 -6.63
CA SER A 67 7.62 6.85 -7.91
C SER A 67 6.60 5.89 -8.51
N LEU A 68 5.40 6.39 -8.73
CA LEU A 68 4.25 5.63 -9.22
C LEU A 68 4.41 5.33 -10.72
N PHE A 69 3.95 4.16 -11.15
CA PHE A 69 3.95 3.81 -12.59
C PHE A 69 2.83 4.50 -13.37
N ASN A 70 1.72 4.81 -12.70
CA ASN A 70 0.57 5.45 -13.32
C ASN A 70 0.66 6.97 -13.15
N ASP A 71 0.38 7.70 -14.22
CA ASP A 71 0.22 9.16 -14.17
C ASP A 71 -1.23 9.52 -13.84
N PHE A 72 -1.48 9.86 -12.57
CA PHE A 72 -2.80 10.19 -12.07
C PHE A 72 -3.40 11.47 -12.67
N SER A 73 -2.62 12.30 -13.36
CA SER A 73 -3.10 13.52 -14.03
C SER A 73 -3.79 13.26 -15.38
N THR A 74 -3.64 12.05 -15.94
CA THR A 74 -4.10 11.72 -17.30
C THR A 74 -5.07 10.54 -17.35
N LEU A 75 -5.58 10.10 -16.20
CA LEU A 75 -6.46 8.93 -16.12
C LEU A 75 -7.79 9.16 -16.86
N GLN A 76 -8.07 8.32 -17.84
CA GLN A 76 -9.35 8.29 -18.57
C GLN A 76 -10.22 7.10 -18.16
N TYR A 77 -9.58 5.95 -17.88
CA TYR A 77 -10.25 4.71 -17.55
C TYR A 77 -9.68 4.17 -16.24
N VAL A 78 -10.58 3.73 -15.35
CA VAL A 78 -10.23 3.15 -14.05
C VAL A 78 -10.99 1.85 -13.84
N TYR A 79 -10.39 0.92 -13.10
CA TYR A 79 -11.04 -0.31 -12.68
C TYR A 79 -11.41 -0.21 -11.21
N VAL A 80 -12.67 -0.53 -10.90
CA VAL A 80 -13.15 -0.64 -9.53
C VAL A 80 -13.08 -2.10 -9.12
N ILE A 81 -12.41 -2.37 -8.00
CA ILE A 81 -12.30 -3.70 -7.42
C ILE A 81 -13.35 -3.80 -6.32
N THR A 82 -14.20 -4.82 -6.39
CA THR A 82 -15.22 -5.10 -5.39
C THR A 82 -15.03 -6.51 -4.86
N ASP A 83 -14.91 -6.62 -3.54
CA ASP A 83 -14.90 -7.90 -2.86
C ASP A 83 -16.34 -8.43 -2.79
N LYS A 84 -16.57 -9.58 -3.43
CA LYS A 84 -17.90 -10.23 -3.49
C LYS A 84 -18.22 -11.04 -2.23
N LEU A 85 -17.21 -11.38 -1.44
CA LEU A 85 -17.34 -12.23 -0.25
C LEU A 85 -17.24 -11.43 1.05
N ALA A 86 -16.94 -10.13 0.98
CA ALA A 86 -16.78 -9.26 2.15
C ALA A 86 -17.93 -9.40 3.17
N SER A 87 -19.19 -9.40 2.72
CA SER A 87 -20.34 -9.54 3.61
C SER A 87 -20.37 -10.90 4.33
N GLU A 88 -20.09 -11.99 3.62
CA GLU A 88 -20.05 -13.33 4.19
C GLU A 88 -18.88 -13.46 5.18
N GLN A 89 -17.71 -12.95 4.80
CA GLN A 89 -16.53 -12.94 5.66
C GLN A 89 -16.80 -12.24 6.99
N THR A 90 -17.41 -11.04 6.97
CA THR A 90 -17.78 -10.32 8.21
C THR A 90 -18.73 -11.12 9.09
N ILE A 91 -19.70 -11.83 8.50
CA ILE A 91 -20.63 -12.68 9.24
C ILE A 91 -19.88 -13.83 9.92
N LEU A 92 -18.96 -14.48 9.21
CA LEU A 92 -18.18 -15.61 9.72
C LEU A 92 -17.19 -15.17 10.82
N GLU A 93 -16.51 -14.04 10.63
CA GLU A 93 -15.60 -13.47 11.63
C GLU A 93 -16.35 -13.12 12.92
N ASN A 94 -17.48 -12.42 12.83
CA ASN A 94 -18.30 -12.08 14.00
C ASN A 94 -18.84 -13.32 14.72
N ARG A 95 -19.18 -14.38 13.99
CA ARG A 95 -19.61 -15.64 14.58
C ARG A 95 -18.46 -16.30 15.36
N SER A 96 -17.26 -16.35 14.77
CA SER A 96 -16.10 -16.96 15.41
C SER A 96 -15.65 -16.24 16.69
N LEU A 97 -15.88 -14.92 16.78
CA LEU A 97 -15.58 -14.12 17.96
C LEU A 97 -16.58 -14.33 19.12
N ASN A 98 -17.81 -14.72 18.83
CA ASN A 98 -18.85 -14.98 19.84
C ASN A 98 -18.78 -16.40 20.43
N GLU A 99 -17.93 -17.28 19.89
CA GLU A 99 -17.72 -18.66 20.34
C GLU A 99 -16.47 -18.79 21.26
N GLN A 100 -15.78 -17.69 21.55
CA GLN A 100 -14.69 -17.57 22.53
C GLN A 100 -15.16 -16.93 23.83
#